data_AF-A0A2D9QUW3-F1
#
_entry.id   AF-A0A2D9QUW3-F1
#
_cell.length_a   1.000
_cell.length_b   1.000
_cell.length_c   1.000
_cell.angle_alpha   90.00
_cell.angle_beta   90.00
_cell.angle_gamma   90.00
#
_symmetry.space_group_name_H-M   'P 1'
#
loop_
_entity.id
_entity.type
_entity.pdbx_description
1 polymer ?
#
loop_
_entity_poly.entity_id
_entity_poly.type
_entity_poly.pdbx_seq_one_letter_code
_entity_poly.pdbx_strand_id
1 'polypeptide(L)'
;MLPSISKKYFIWFLVLLLLFCFRVAAQLIQVLYPVDFLPSFEAWHSRTIPYWLLVIFQFIIILACINVVIRFIRGRVNPNHKVGRIYLGLGFVYFSMMLFRLVAGLTFVTNHSWFSARIPTFFHLVLASFLLLLGSFHYKYSKL
;
A
#
# COMPACT_ATOMS: atom_id res chain seq x y z
N MET A 1 -8.10 19.11 20.36
CA MET A 1 -8.41 17.66 20.31
C MET A 1 -7.78 16.92 19.12
N LEU A 2 -7.62 17.57 17.95
CA LEU A 2 -6.97 17.00 16.75
C LEU A 2 -5.51 16.47 16.90
N PRO A 3 -4.61 17.04 17.74
CA PRO A 3 -3.20 16.65 17.74
C PRO A 3 -2.92 15.20 18.17
N SER A 4 -3.65 14.68 19.17
CA SER A 4 -3.46 13.31 19.68
C SER A 4 -3.98 12.26 18.69
N ILE A 5 -5.07 12.57 18.01
CA ILE A 5 -5.67 11.71 16.97
C ILE A 5 -4.73 11.64 15.78
N SER A 6 -4.26 12.77 15.27
CA SER A 6 -3.30 12.82 14.16
C SER A 6 -2.02 12.03 14.47
N LYS A 7 -1.52 12.07 15.73
CA LYS A 7 -0.38 11.25 16.17
C LYS A 7 -0.65 9.74 16.10
N LYS A 8 -1.85 9.28 16.49
CA LYS A 8 -2.21 7.86 16.40
C LYS A 8 -2.27 7.37 14.94
N TYR A 9 -2.89 8.15 14.05
CA TYR A 9 -2.95 7.83 12.62
C TYR A 9 -1.57 7.89 11.96
N PHE A 10 -0.73 8.84 12.37
CA PHE A 10 0.64 8.98 11.88
C PHE A 10 1.46 7.70 12.05
N ILE A 11 1.43 7.07 13.23
CA ILE A 11 2.18 5.82 13.48
C ILE A 11 1.76 4.74 12.48
N TRP A 12 0.46 4.57 12.26
CA TRP A 12 -0.04 3.59 11.30
C TRP A 12 0.35 3.92 9.86
N PHE A 13 0.26 5.18 9.43
CA PHE A 13 0.73 5.57 8.10
C PHE A 13 2.23 5.34 7.93
N LEU A 14 3.02 5.60 8.97
CA LEU A 14 4.46 5.36 8.95
C LEU A 14 4.77 3.87 8.81
N VAL A 15 4.12 3.01 9.59
CA VAL A 15 4.29 1.54 9.49
C VAL A 15 3.94 1.04 8.09
N LEU A 16 2.78 1.45 7.55
CA LEU A 16 2.34 1.04 6.22
C LEU A 16 3.27 1.55 5.11
N LEU A 17 3.76 2.78 5.22
CA LEU A 17 4.75 3.35 4.31
C LEU A 17 6.07 2.57 4.37
N LEU A 18 6.58 2.30 5.57
CA LEU A 18 7.82 1.54 5.76
C LEU A 18 7.72 0.12 5.18
N LEU A 19 6.58 -0.55 5.35
CA LEU A 19 6.33 -1.85 4.72
C LEU A 19 6.35 -1.76 3.18
N PHE A 20 5.73 -0.73 2.61
CA PHE A 20 5.75 -0.53 1.16
C PHE A 20 7.15 -0.17 0.64
N CYS A 21 7.90 0.66 1.36
CA CYS A 21 9.29 0.98 1.06
C CYS A 21 10.18 -0.26 1.14
N PHE A 22 10.01 -1.09 2.17
CA PHE A 22 10.69 -2.38 2.29
C PHE A 22 10.44 -3.25 1.06
N ARG A 23 9.21 -3.32 0.56
CA ARG A 23 8.88 -4.05 -0.66
C ARG A 23 9.60 -3.54 -1.90
N VAL A 24 9.77 -2.23 -2.05
CA VAL A 24 10.50 -1.65 -3.19
C VAL A 24 12.00 -1.89 -3.04
N ALA A 25 12.55 -1.71 -1.84
CA ALA A 25 13.95 -1.97 -1.54
C ALA A 25 14.32 -3.44 -1.72
N ALA A 26 13.52 -4.37 -1.20
CA ALA A 26 13.75 -5.81 -1.34
C ALA A 26 13.74 -6.24 -2.82
N GLN A 27 12.80 -5.71 -3.62
CA GLN A 27 12.78 -5.97 -5.05
C GLN A 27 14.02 -5.40 -5.75
N LEU A 28 14.44 -4.17 -5.41
CA LEU A 28 15.63 -3.54 -6.01
C LEU A 28 16.92 -4.29 -5.65
N ILE A 29 17.06 -4.70 -4.39
CA ILE A 29 18.18 -5.53 -3.92
C ILE A 29 18.22 -6.82 -4.73
N GLN A 30 17.11 -7.53 -4.88
CA GLN A 30 17.05 -8.77 -5.67
C GLN A 30 17.39 -8.60 -7.15
N VAL A 31 17.22 -7.40 -7.74
CA VAL A 31 17.64 -7.12 -9.12
C VAL A 31 19.13 -6.83 -9.22
N LEU A 32 19.68 -6.04 -8.29
CA LEU A 32 21.05 -5.55 -8.38
C LEU A 32 22.07 -6.51 -7.73
N TYR A 33 21.66 -7.14 -6.64
CA TYR A 33 22.47 -8.04 -5.82
C TYR A 33 21.58 -9.15 -5.24
N PRO A 34 21.28 -10.21 -6.03
CA PRO A 34 20.48 -11.33 -5.57
C PRO A 34 21.06 -11.94 -4.29
N VAL A 35 20.23 -12.11 -3.27
CA VAL A 35 20.61 -12.67 -1.97
C VAL A 35 19.72 -13.86 -1.61
N ASP A 36 20.27 -14.86 -0.92
CA ASP A 36 19.57 -16.11 -0.63
C ASP A 36 18.52 -16.00 0.49
N PHE A 37 18.64 -15.00 1.38
CA PHE A 37 17.72 -14.82 2.51
C PHE A 37 16.40 -14.14 2.11
N LEU A 38 16.29 -13.56 0.92
CA LEU A 38 15.05 -12.99 0.38
C LEU A 38 14.51 -13.90 -0.74
N PRO A 39 13.18 -13.91 -0.96
CA PRO A 39 12.60 -14.56 -2.13
C PRO A 39 13.20 -14.01 -3.43
N SER A 40 13.31 -14.87 -4.45
CA SER A 40 13.85 -14.50 -5.75
C SER A 40 13.09 -13.36 -6.41
N PHE A 41 13.74 -12.60 -7.29
CA PHE A 41 13.13 -11.47 -8.01
C PHE A 41 11.76 -11.81 -8.64
N GLU A 42 11.62 -13.00 -9.23
CA GLU A 42 10.39 -13.49 -9.86
C GLU A 42 9.22 -13.62 -8.87
N ALA A 43 9.49 -13.82 -7.57
CA ALA A 43 8.46 -13.82 -6.55
C ALA A 43 7.95 -12.40 -6.23
N TRP A 44 8.77 -11.37 -6.47
CA TRP A 44 8.43 -9.94 -6.27
C TRP A 44 7.82 -9.27 -7.50
N HIS A 45 7.92 -9.90 -8.68
CA HIS A 45 7.44 -9.35 -9.95
C HIS A 45 6.48 -10.33 -10.62
N SER A 46 5.23 -9.90 -10.86
CA SER A 46 4.25 -10.72 -11.56
C SER A 46 4.48 -10.83 -13.08
N ARG A 47 5.57 -10.26 -13.61
CA ARG A 47 5.91 -10.17 -15.04
C ARG A 47 4.83 -9.58 -15.95
N THR A 48 3.84 -8.89 -15.37
CA THR A 48 2.69 -8.34 -16.11
C THR A 48 3.04 -7.04 -16.83
N ILE A 49 3.95 -6.24 -16.27
CA ILE A 49 4.44 -4.99 -16.85
C ILE A 49 5.98 -4.95 -16.80
N PRO A 50 6.63 -4.18 -17.68
CA PRO A 50 8.08 -3.99 -17.64
C PRO A 50 8.56 -3.46 -16.28
N TYR A 51 9.70 -3.94 -15.81
CA TYR A 51 10.21 -3.59 -14.47
C TYR A 51 10.49 -2.09 -14.31
N TRP A 52 11.06 -1.43 -15.32
CA TRP A 52 11.32 0.03 -15.27
C TRP A 52 10.04 0.84 -15.04
N LEU A 53 8.94 0.44 -15.69
CA LEU A 53 7.64 1.09 -15.55
C LEU A 53 7.03 0.83 -14.18
N LEU A 54 7.18 -0.40 -13.66
CA LEU A 54 6.77 -0.75 -12.30
C LEU A 54 7.48 0.13 -11.26
N VAL A 55 8.79 0.34 -11.41
CA VAL A 55 9.59 1.18 -10.51
C VAL A 55 9.10 2.63 -10.53
N ILE A 56 8.79 3.19 -11.70
CA ILE A 56 8.21 4.54 -11.81
C ILE A 56 6.92 4.66 -10.99
N PHE A 57 5.99 3.72 -11.14
CA PHE A 57 4.74 3.72 -10.37
C PHE A 57 4.99 3.56 -8.87
N GLN A 58 5.94 2.71 -8.47
CA GLN A 58 6.31 2.53 -7.06
C GLN A 58 6.82 3.84 -6.45
N PHE A 59 7.69 4.57 -7.14
CA PHE A 59 8.18 5.87 -6.68
C PHE A 59 7.06 6.90 -6.56
N ILE A 60 6.17 6.99 -7.55
CA ILE A 60 5.00 7.88 -7.49
C ILE A 60 4.14 7.57 -6.26
N ILE A 61 3.87 6.29 -5.99
CA ILE A 61 3.08 5.85 -4.83
C ILE A 61 3.79 6.21 -3.52
N ILE A 62 5.11 5.97 -3.42
CA ILE A 62 5.91 6.32 -2.23
C ILE A 62 5.84 7.82 -1.97
N LEU A 63 6.05 8.65 -2.99
CA LEU A 63 6.00 10.11 -2.87
C LEU A 63 4.61 10.59 -2.43
N ALA A 64 3.54 9.99 -2.97
CA ALA A 64 2.18 10.29 -2.55
C ALA A 64 1.94 9.92 -1.06
N CYS A 65 2.40 8.75 -0.63
CA CYS A 65 2.27 8.32 0.77
C CYS A 65 3.10 9.20 1.72
N ILE A 66 4.33 9.56 1.34
CA ILE A 66 5.18 10.51 2.09
C ILE A 66 4.48 11.86 2.23
N ASN A 67 3.88 12.38 1.16
CA ASN A 67 3.15 13.64 1.19
C ASN A 67 2.03 13.60 2.23
N VAL A 68 1.24 12.51 2.24
CA VAL A 68 0.20 12.28 3.26
C VAL A 68 0.81 12.30 4.66
N VAL A 69 1.85 11.50 4.93
CA VAL A 69 2.52 11.44 6.24
C VAL A 69 3.02 12.81 6.70
N ILE A 70 3.66 13.58 5.82
CA ILE A 70 4.14 14.95 6.13
C ILE A 70 2.99 15.88 6.48
N ARG A 71 1.84 15.79 5.79
CA ARG A 71 0.66 16.61 6.09
C ARG A 71 0.11 16.29 7.49
N PHE A 72 0.11 15.01 7.88
CA PHE A 72 -0.28 14.58 9.23
C PHE A 72 0.69 15.10 10.30
N ILE A 73 2.00 15.07 10.06
CA ILE A 73 3.01 15.62 10.98
C ILE A 73 2.82 17.13 11.17
N ARG A 74 2.64 17.86 10.06
CA ARG A 74 2.50 19.33 10.09
C ARG A 74 1.14 19.81 10.58
N GLY A 75 0.21 18.90 10.92
CA GLY A 75 -1.15 19.26 11.31
C GLY A 75 -1.96 19.94 10.21
N ARG A 76 -1.55 19.84 8.94
CA ARG A 76 -2.19 20.50 7.78
C ARG A 76 -3.22 19.61 7.08
N VAL A 77 -3.78 18.64 7.80
CA VAL A 77 -4.80 17.74 7.25
C VAL A 77 -6.16 18.32 7.59
N ASN A 78 -6.79 18.96 6.61
CA ASN A 78 -8.18 19.37 6.72
C ASN A 78 -9.06 18.18 6.32
N PRO A 79 -9.84 17.60 7.24
CA PRO A 79 -10.75 16.51 6.91
C PRO A 79 -11.77 16.95 5.87
N ASN A 80 -12.14 16.05 4.95
CA ASN A 80 -13.08 16.34 3.87
C ASN A 80 -13.92 15.10 3.60
N HIS A 81 -15.23 15.21 3.82
CA HIS A 81 -16.14 14.09 3.75
C HIS A 81 -16.20 13.45 2.35
N LYS A 82 -16.15 14.25 1.29
CA LYS A 82 -16.20 13.77 -0.10
C LYS A 82 -14.94 12.95 -0.40
N VAL A 83 -13.78 13.49 -0.04
CA VAL A 83 -12.47 12.83 -0.19
C VAL A 83 -12.43 11.52 0.62
N GLY A 84 -12.93 11.55 1.86
CA GLY A 84 -13.02 10.37 2.70
C GLY A 84 -13.86 9.25 2.09
N ARG A 85 -15.05 9.58 1.55
CA ARG A 85 -15.92 8.62 0.87
C ARG A 85 -15.26 8.01 -0.37
N ILE A 86 -14.56 8.81 -1.17
CA ILE A 86 -13.85 8.32 -2.37
C ILE A 86 -12.75 7.33 -1.96
N TYR A 87 -11.88 7.70 -1.01
CA TYR A 87 -10.81 6.80 -0.57
C TYR A 87 -11.33 5.53 0.10
N LEU A 88 -12.42 5.61 0.87
CA LEU A 88 -13.06 4.42 1.43
C LEU A 88 -13.62 3.51 0.35
N GLY A 89 -14.34 4.06 -0.63
CA GLY A 89 -14.89 3.27 -1.74
C GLY A 89 -13.81 2.59 -2.57
N LEU A 90 -12.84 3.37 -3.07
CA LEU A 90 -11.72 2.84 -3.85
C LEU A 90 -10.86 1.86 -3.04
N GLY A 91 -10.54 2.23 -1.79
CA GLY A 91 -9.76 1.39 -0.89
C GLY A 91 -10.45 0.07 -0.58
N PHE A 92 -11.77 0.07 -0.37
CA PHE A 92 -12.54 -1.12 -0.06
C PHE A 92 -12.63 -2.08 -1.26
N VAL A 93 -12.94 -1.55 -2.44
CA VAL A 93 -12.97 -2.35 -3.68
C VAL A 93 -11.60 -2.96 -3.94
N TYR A 94 -10.54 -2.15 -3.84
CA TYR A 94 -9.17 -2.59 -4.08
C TYR A 94 -8.71 -3.62 -3.04
N PHE A 95 -8.97 -3.39 -1.76
CA PHE A 95 -8.65 -4.32 -0.67
C PHE A 95 -9.36 -5.65 -0.87
N SER A 96 -10.67 -5.63 -1.16
CA SER A 96 -11.47 -6.85 -1.34
C SER A 96 -10.96 -7.69 -2.52
N MET A 97 -10.64 -7.04 -3.64
CA MET A 97 -10.07 -7.71 -4.81
C MET A 97 -8.71 -8.33 -4.52
N MET A 98 -7.82 -7.62 -3.81
CA MET A 98 -6.50 -8.15 -3.44
C MET A 98 -6.58 -9.24 -2.38
N LEU A 99 -7.54 -9.15 -1.46
CA LEU A 99 -7.76 -10.17 -0.44
C LEU A 99 -8.27 -11.45 -1.10
N PHE A 100 -9.25 -11.33 -1.98
CA PHE A 100 -9.73 -12.44 -2.79
C PHE A 100 -8.58 -13.08 -3.58
N ARG A 101 -7.77 -12.28 -4.27
CA ARG A 101 -6.60 -12.75 -5.02
C ARG A 101 -5.62 -13.51 -4.12
N LEU A 102 -5.34 -13.01 -2.92
CA LEU A 102 -4.43 -13.65 -1.97
C LEU A 102 -4.99 -14.99 -1.48
N VAL A 103 -6.26 -15.02 -1.07
CA VAL A 103 -6.92 -16.25 -0.61
C VAL A 103 -6.96 -17.29 -1.73
N ALA A 104 -7.41 -16.89 -2.93
CA ALA A 104 -7.47 -17.78 -4.08
C ALA A 104 -6.09 -18.35 -4.48
N GLY A 105 -5.03 -17.53 -4.40
CA GLY A 105 -3.66 -17.96 -4.65
C GLY A 105 -3.07 -18.87 -3.56
N LEU A 106 -3.66 -18.90 -2.37
CA LEU A 106 -3.28 -19.81 -1.29
C LEU A 106 -4.08 -21.12 -1.29
N THR A 107 -5.31 -21.12 -1.82
CA THR A 107 -6.22 -22.27 -1.66
C THR A 107 -6.39 -23.15 -2.90
N PHE A 108 -6.65 -22.59 -4.09
CA PHE A 108 -7.15 -23.40 -5.21
C PHE A 108 -6.56 -23.08 -6.60
N VAL A 109 -5.87 -21.95 -6.79
CA VAL A 109 -5.36 -21.54 -8.12
C VAL A 109 -3.88 -21.21 -8.06
N THR A 110 -3.03 -22.23 -7.95
CA THR A 110 -1.56 -22.08 -7.93
C THR A 110 -0.93 -21.97 -9.32
N ASN A 111 -1.63 -22.39 -10.38
CA ASN A 111 -1.07 -22.56 -11.73
C ASN A 111 -1.11 -21.30 -12.63
N HIS A 112 -1.80 -20.23 -12.23
CA HIS A 112 -1.83 -18.97 -12.99
C HIS A 112 -0.89 -17.92 -12.38
N SER A 113 -0.02 -17.32 -13.21
CA SER A 113 0.98 -16.31 -12.82
C SER A 113 0.40 -15.10 -12.08
N TRP A 114 -0.87 -14.78 -12.31
CA TRP A 114 -1.56 -13.71 -11.59
C TRP A 114 -1.87 -14.11 -10.14
N PHE A 115 -2.29 -15.34 -9.88
CA PHE A 115 -2.63 -15.82 -8.52
C PHE A 115 -1.40 -16.28 -7.73
N SER A 116 -0.31 -16.68 -8.41
CA SER A 116 0.92 -17.12 -7.75
C SER A 116 1.77 -15.97 -7.16
N ALA A 117 1.55 -14.72 -7.61
CA ALA A 117 2.24 -13.51 -7.15
C ALA A 117 1.78 -13.04 -5.75
N ARG A 118 1.99 -13.89 -4.73
CA ARG A 118 1.53 -13.70 -3.35
C ARG A 118 2.17 -12.50 -2.67
N ILE A 119 3.48 -12.31 -2.83
CA ILE A 119 4.23 -11.22 -2.19
C ILE A 119 3.71 -9.85 -2.70
N PRO A 120 3.63 -9.58 -4.02
CA PRO A 120 3.02 -8.34 -4.51
C PRO A 120 1.60 -8.12 -3.98
N THR A 121 0.78 -9.17 -3.97
CA THR A 121 -0.62 -9.10 -3.51
C THR A 121 -0.71 -8.69 -2.03
N PHE A 122 0.16 -9.22 -1.17
CA PHE A 122 0.25 -8.79 0.22
C PHE A 122 0.57 -7.29 0.35
N PHE A 123 1.54 -6.77 -0.40
CA PHE A 123 1.87 -5.35 -0.35
C PHE A 123 0.79 -4.45 -0.98
N HIS A 124 -0.01 -4.98 -1.90
CA HIS A 124 -1.21 -4.28 -2.36
C HIS A 124 -2.27 -4.19 -1.25
N LEU A 125 -2.40 -5.17 -0.35
CA LEU A 125 -3.24 -5.06 0.85
C LEU A 125 -2.71 -4.00 1.84
N VAL A 126 -1.38 -3.90 1.99
CA VAL A 126 -0.75 -2.82 2.78
C VAL A 126 -1.12 -1.45 2.22
N LEU A 127 -0.98 -1.26 0.89
CA LEU A 127 -1.34 -0.02 0.22
C LEU A 127 -2.86 0.27 0.30
N ALA A 128 -3.70 -0.75 0.14
CA ALA A 128 -5.15 -0.60 0.28
C ALA A 128 -5.55 -0.19 1.70
N SER A 129 -4.87 -0.76 2.72
CA SER A 129 -5.06 -0.40 4.12
C SER A 129 -4.67 1.06 4.39
N PHE A 130 -3.62 1.55 3.72
CA PHE A 130 -3.23 2.97 3.78
C PHE A 130 -4.37 3.86 3.27
N LEU A 131 -4.97 3.53 2.13
CA LEU A 131 -6.11 4.28 1.57
C LEU A 131 -7.34 4.21 2.46
N LEU A 132 -7.67 3.04 3.00
CA LEU A 132 -8.80 2.85 3.92
C LEU A 132 -8.61 3.67 5.22
N LEU A 133 -7.40 3.70 5.76
CA LEU A 133 -7.07 4.49 6.95
C LEU A 133 -7.20 5.99 6.67
N LEU A 134 -6.69 6.44 5.51
CA LEU A 134 -6.83 7.83 5.05
C LEU A 134 -8.30 8.22 4.84
N GLY A 135 -9.06 7.37 4.16
CA GLY A 135 -10.49 7.56 3.95
C GLY A 135 -11.25 7.62 5.27
N SER A 136 -10.96 6.72 6.20
CA SER A 136 -11.57 6.68 7.53
C SER A 136 -11.29 7.95 8.33
N PHE A 137 -10.07 8.49 8.26
CA PHE A 137 -9.74 9.78 8.88
C PHE A 137 -10.58 10.91 8.28
N HIS A 138 -10.56 11.06 6.95
CA HIS A 138 -11.28 12.13 6.27
C HIS A 138 -12.80 12.04 6.47
N TYR A 139 -13.37 10.84 6.54
CA TYR A 139 -14.80 10.62 6.74
C TYR A 139 -15.25 10.90 8.18
N LYS A 140 -14.49 10.39 9.17
CA LYS A 140 -14.82 10.52 10.59
C LYS A 140 -14.66 11.96 11.10
N TYR A 141 -13.60 12.65 10.68
CA TYR A 141 -13.25 13.96 11.22
C TYR A 141 -13.75 15.15 10.38
N SER A 142 -14.48 14.92 9.28
CA SER A 142 -15.06 16.02 8.47
C SER A 142 -16.31 16.66 9.03
N LYS A 143 -16.90 16.09 10.09
CA LYS A 143 -18.12 16.58 10.74
C LYS A 143 -17.84 17.20 12.13
N LEU A 144 -16.56 17.32 12.49
CA LEU A 144 -16.07 18.01 13.68
C LEU A 144 -15.61 19.41 13.29
#